data_AF-A0A6P1V8X8-F1
#
_entry.id   AF-A0A6P1V8X8-F1
#
_cell.length_a   1.000
_cell.length_b   1.000
_cell.length_c   1.000
_cell.angle_alpha   90.00
_cell.angle_beta   90.00
_cell.angle_gamma   90.00
#
_symmetry.space_group_name_H-M   'P 1'
#
loop_
_entity.id
_entity.type
_entity.pdbx_description
1 polymer ?
#
loop_
_entity_poly.entity_id
_entity_poly.type
_entity_poly.pdbx_seq_one_letter_code
_entity_poly.pdbx_strand_id
1 'polypeptide(L)'
;MPDKKTPVIVVKKSRPKPPAAEPLLPEPHTDAGVAVKSAVPPVPVAAAENAAPLTRKPFNKQARKNRAKMAHFARTFPALWPDFDKGKFRPMKVGIKEQVKAYIDAHPDCGMTFGQWVQAVRVVTGRIEYQRCVKEGEPRYGIHGEPAGVVSAREAEYARLRVARIKARLDAYRDAREKKQHDA
;
A
#
# COMPACT_ATOMS: atom_id res chain seq x y z
N MET A 1 42.26 20.89 37.07
CA MET A 1 42.09 21.26 35.64
C MET A 1 42.56 20.08 34.80
N PRO A 2 41.86 19.71 33.72
CA PRO A 2 40.80 18.70 33.74
C PRO A 2 41.24 17.29 33.31
N ASP A 3 40.68 16.30 34.01
CA ASP A 3 40.70 14.87 33.74
C ASP A 3 39.94 14.56 32.43
N LYS A 4 40.64 14.09 31.40
CA LYS A 4 40.03 13.75 30.10
C LYS A 4 39.34 12.39 30.20
N LYS A 5 38.03 12.39 30.48
CA LYS A 5 37.15 11.22 30.31
C LYS A 5 37.14 10.80 28.83
N THR A 6 37.69 9.63 28.53
CA THR A 6 37.47 8.92 27.26
C THR A 6 36.06 8.31 27.23
N PRO A 7 35.28 8.48 26.16
CA PRO A 7 33.99 7.80 26.04
C PRO A 7 34.21 6.33 25.64
N VAL A 8 33.73 5.41 26.48
CA VAL A 8 33.61 3.98 26.18
C VAL A 8 32.51 3.79 25.13
N ILE A 9 32.90 3.41 23.91
CA ILE A 9 31.99 3.07 22.82
C ILE A 9 31.53 1.62 23.02
N VAL A 10 30.28 1.44 23.45
CA VAL A 10 29.64 0.12 23.51
C VAL A 10 29.17 -0.27 22.11
N VAL A 11 29.97 -1.08 21.40
CA VAL A 11 29.58 -1.71 20.14
C VAL A 11 28.58 -2.84 20.44
N LYS A 12 27.31 -2.60 20.10
CA LYS A 12 26.23 -3.59 20.17
C LYS A 12 26.42 -4.60 19.03
N LYS A 13 26.96 -5.77 19.36
CA LYS A 13 27.26 -6.88 18.43
C LYS A 13 25.96 -7.50 17.90
N SER A 14 25.54 -7.10 16.70
CA SER A 14 24.46 -7.74 15.95
C SER A 14 24.96 -9.04 15.33
N ARG A 15 24.37 -10.16 15.75
CA ARG A 15 24.61 -11.51 15.21
C ARG A 15 24.10 -11.59 13.76
N PRO A 16 24.90 -12.02 12.78
CA PRO A 16 24.41 -12.31 11.43
C PRO A 16 23.54 -13.58 11.44
N LYS A 17 22.40 -13.52 10.76
CA LYS A 17 21.53 -14.67 10.50
C LYS A 17 22.14 -15.45 9.32
N PRO A 18 22.38 -16.76 9.44
CA PRO A 18 23.00 -17.54 8.38
C PRO A 18 22.08 -17.69 7.15
N PRO A 19 22.65 -17.82 5.93
CA PRO A 19 21.89 -18.07 4.72
C PRO A 19 21.34 -19.50 4.76
N ALA A 20 20.02 -19.63 4.78
CA ALA A 20 19.38 -20.91 4.57
C ALA A 20 19.50 -21.26 3.09
N ALA A 21 20.19 -22.37 2.85
CA ALA A 21 20.44 -23.05 1.60
C ALA A 21 19.24 -23.05 0.64
N GLU A 22 19.54 -22.78 -0.63
CA GLU A 22 18.78 -23.25 -1.78
C GLU A 22 18.74 -24.78 -1.79
N PRO A 23 17.57 -25.38 -2.04
CA PRO A 23 17.50 -26.64 -2.75
C PRO A 23 16.94 -26.39 -4.15
N LEU A 24 17.71 -26.87 -5.10
CA LEU A 24 17.45 -27.00 -6.53
C LEU A 24 16.04 -27.55 -6.81
N LEU A 25 15.35 -26.91 -7.75
CA LEU A 25 14.15 -27.43 -8.40
C LEU A 25 14.50 -28.63 -9.29
N PRO A 26 13.57 -29.59 -9.44
CA PRO A 26 13.33 -30.22 -10.73
C PRO A 26 12.02 -29.68 -11.35
N GLU A 27 12.13 -29.18 -12.58
CA GLU A 27 11.02 -28.96 -13.51
C GLU A 27 10.35 -30.32 -13.81
N PRO A 28 9.01 -30.39 -13.99
CA PRO A 28 8.51 -30.64 -15.34
C PRO A 28 7.12 -30.05 -15.68
N HIS A 29 7.08 -29.42 -16.86
CA HIS A 29 6.20 -29.67 -18.04
C HIS A 29 4.67 -29.77 -17.93
N THR A 30 4.02 -29.05 -18.88
CA THR A 30 2.78 -29.37 -19.65
C THR A 30 1.46 -29.49 -18.89
N ASP A 31 0.27 -29.21 -19.39
CA ASP A 31 -0.38 -28.54 -20.53
C ASP A 31 -1.90 -28.60 -20.19
N ALA A 32 -2.73 -27.81 -20.89
CA ALA A 32 -4.20 -27.84 -20.87
C ALA A 32 -4.87 -27.26 -19.61
N GLY A 33 -5.89 -26.40 -19.69
CA GLY A 33 -6.88 -26.18 -20.74
C GLY A 33 -8.28 -26.24 -20.11
N VAL A 34 -9.23 -25.49 -20.69
CA VAL A 34 -10.71 -25.52 -20.44
C VAL A 34 -11.18 -24.59 -19.29
N ALA A 35 -11.71 -23.38 -19.54
CA ALA A 35 -13.08 -23.03 -19.99
C ALA A 35 -14.17 -23.49 -18.98
N VAL A 36 -15.27 -22.79 -18.61
CA VAL A 36 -15.95 -21.55 -19.00
C VAL A 36 -17.19 -21.41 -18.06
N LYS A 37 -17.89 -20.25 -18.09
CA LYS A 37 -19.32 -19.97 -17.72
C LYS A 37 -19.69 -19.49 -16.29
N SER A 38 -19.85 -18.16 -16.22
CA SER A 38 -21.05 -17.37 -15.82
C SER A 38 -22.32 -18.10 -15.34
N ALA A 39 -22.94 -17.60 -14.26
CA ALA A 39 -24.35 -17.15 -14.21
C ALA A 39 -24.72 -16.52 -12.85
N VAL A 40 -25.39 -15.37 -12.91
CA VAL A 40 -26.04 -14.62 -11.81
C VAL A 40 -27.55 -14.91 -11.87
N PRO A 41 -28.27 -14.88 -10.74
CA PRO A 41 -29.61 -14.27 -10.76
C PRO A 41 -29.87 -13.27 -9.61
N PRO A 42 -30.97 -12.48 -9.70
CA PRO A 42 -31.10 -11.15 -9.13
C PRO A 42 -32.02 -11.03 -7.88
N VAL A 43 -31.90 -9.83 -7.26
CA VAL A 43 -32.66 -9.11 -6.19
C VAL A 43 -34.06 -9.58 -5.74
N PRO A 44 -34.49 -9.25 -4.49
CA PRO A 44 -35.32 -8.04 -4.32
C PRO A 44 -35.01 -7.17 -3.09
N VAL A 45 -35.49 -5.94 -3.21
CA VAL A 45 -35.42 -4.76 -2.34
C VAL A 45 -36.46 -4.88 -1.22
N ALA A 46 -36.08 -4.62 0.03
CA ALA A 46 -37.03 -4.27 1.08
C ALA A 46 -36.39 -3.28 2.07
N ALA A 47 -37.05 -2.14 2.19
CA ALA A 47 -36.73 -1.05 3.10
C ALA A 47 -36.90 -1.49 4.56
N ALA A 48 -35.94 -1.12 5.40
CA ALA A 48 -36.14 -0.94 6.84
C ALA A 48 -35.27 0.23 7.29
N GLU A 49 -35.88 1.40 7.17
CA GLU A 49 -35.50 2.62 7.87
C GLU A 49 -35.57 2.34 9.38
N ASN A 50 -34.47 2.54 10.09
CA ASN A 50 -34.35 2.96 11.50
C ASN A 50 -32.92 2.65 11.99
N ALA A 51 -32.03 3.64 11.90
CA ALA A 51 -30.75 3.59 12.60
C ALA A 51 -30.49 4.93 13.27
N ALA A 52 -30.83 4.99 14.56
CA ALA A 52 -30.40 6.03 15.48
C ALA A 52 -28.88 6.27 15.34
N PRO A 53 -28.39 7.51 15.52
CA PRO A 53 -27.00 7.83 15.27
C PRO A 53 -26.13 7.18 16.35
N LEU A 54 -25.63 5.98 16.04
CA LEU A 54 -24.54 5.36 16.79
C LEU A 54 -23.39 6.37 16.81
N THR A 55 -23.14 6.95 17.98
CA THR A 55 -22.07 7.93 18.21
C THR A 55 -20.77 7.34 17.67
N ARG A 56 -20.32 7.84 16.52
CA ARG A 56 -19.18 7.30 15.79
C ARG A 56 -17.94 7.58 16.63
N LYS A 57 -17.32 6.52 17.16
CA LYS A 57 -16.01 6.58 17.84
C LYS A 57 -15.08 7.50 17.03
N PRO A 58 -14.34 8.42 17.67
CA PRO A 58 -13.57 9.43 16.96
C PRO A 58 -12.60 8.76 16.00
N PHE A 59 -12.80 8.99 14.70
CA PHE A 59 -11.93 8.51 13.65
C PHE A 59 -10.49 8.92 13.99
N ASN A 60 -9.55 7.97 13.91
CA ASN A 60 -8.15 8.19 14.28
C ASN A 60 -7.63 9.48 13.61
N LYS A 61 -7.28 10.50 14.41
CA LYS A 61 -6.78 11.81 13.94
C LYS A 61 -5.60 11.63 12.96
N GLN A 62 -4.79 10.59 13.16
CA GLN A 62 -3.69 10.25 12.27
C GLN A 62 -4.16 9.70 10.93
N ALA A 63 -5.22 8.88 10.89
CA ALA A 63 -5.80 8.39 9.65
C ALA A 63 -6.37 9.53 8.80
N ARG A 64 -7.01 10.53 9.44
CA ARG A 64 -7.49 11.75 8.75
C ARG A 64 -6.33 12.55 8.15
N LYS A 65 -5.26 12.79 8.94
CA LYS A 65 -4.05 13.46 8.47
C LYS A 65 -3.40 12.71 7.30
N ASN A 66 -3.32 11.38 7.37
CA ASN A 66 -2.76 10.56 6.31
C ASN A 66 -3.59 10.65 5.02
N ARG A 67 -4.93 10.60 5.13
CA ARG A 67 -5.83 10.77 3.98
C ARG A 67 -5.68 12.15 3.33
N ALA A 68 -5.58 13.21 4.12
CA ALA A 68 -5.35 14.57 3.62
C ALA A 68 -4.03 14.69 2.85
N LYS A 69 -2.94 14.08 3.35
CA LYS A 69 -1.64 14.04 2.66
C LYS A 69 -1.71 13.30 1.32
N MET A 70 -2.41 12.16 1.29
CA MET A 70 -2.61 11.40 0.05
C MET A 70 -3.45 12.18 -0.97
N ALA A 71 -4.50 12.86 -0.51
CA ALA A 71 -5.35 13.70 -1.37
C ALA A 71 -4.56 14.89 -1.92
N HIS A 72 -3.75 15.55 -1.09
CA HIS A 72 -2.86 16.62 -1.56
C HIS A 72 -1.91 16.12 -2.65
N PHE A 73 -1.29 14.96 -2.43
CA PHE A 73 -0.42 14.34 -3.44
C PHE A 73 -1.15 14.03 -4.76
N ALA A 74 -2.34 13.43 -4.70
CA ALA A 74 -3.12 13.13 -5.90
C ALA A 74 -3.55 14.39 -6.66
N ARG A 75 -3.79 15.50 -5.96
CA ARG A 75 -4.07 16.80 -6.58
C ARG A 75 -2.84 17.43 -7.23
N THR A 76 -1.64 17.23 -6.66
CA THR A 76 -0.39 17.70 -7.28
C THR A 76 -0.03 16.88 -8.51
N PHE A 77 -0.31 15.58 -8.51
CA PHE A 77 0.00 14.67 -9.62
C PHE A 77 -1.25 13.92 -10.13
N PRO A 78 -2.21 14.64 -10.74
CA PRO A 78 -3.47 14.06 -11.17
C PRO A 78 -3.28 13.00 -12.27
N ALA A 79 -2.26 13.16 -13.12
CA ALA A 79 -1.96 12.21 -14.18
C ALA A 79 -1.47 10.85 -13.66
N LEU A 80 -0.85 10.81 -12.47
CA LEU A 80 -0.40 9.57 -11.85
C LEU A 80 -1.58 8.77 -11.27
N TRP A 81 -2.51 9.45 -10.56
CA TRP A 81 -3.69 8.82 -9.96
C TRP A 81 -4.98 9.59 -10.28
N PRO A 82 -5.48 9.50 -11.52
CA PRO A 82 -6.67 10.24 -11.95
C PRO A 82 -7.96 9.78 -11.25
N ASP A 83 -8.00 8.53 -10.79
CA ASP A 83 -9.15 7.92 -10.12
C ASP A 83 -8.95 7.80 -8.59
N PHE A 84 -8.10 8.65 -7.99
CA PHE A 84 -7.81 8.62 -6.55
C PHE A 84 -9.07 8.76 -5.69
N ASP A 85 -10.00 9.65 -6.06
CA ASP A 85 -11.26 9.86 -5.34
C ASP A 85 -12.17 8.63 -5.34
N LYS A 86 -12.06 7.80 -6.39
CA LYS A 86 -12.74 6.50 -6.50
C LYS A 86 -12.00 5.38 -5.75
N GLY A 87 -10.90 5.70 -5.06
CA GLY A 87 -10.08 4.74 -4.32
C GLY A 87 -9.24 3.83 -5.22
N LYS A 88 -9.07 4.17 -6.50
CA LYS A 88 -8.27 3.40 -7.45
C LYS A 88 -6.85 3.96 -7.51
N PHE A 89 -5.87 3.07 -7.54
CA PHE A 89 -4.45 3.42 -7.64
C PHE A 89 -3.84 2.81 -8.89
N ARG A 90 -2.72 3.38 -9.33
CA ARG A 90 -1.89 2.83 -10.41
C ARG A 90 -0.47 2.56 -9.88
N PRO A 91 0.21 1.49 -10.34
CA PRO A 91 1.58 1.21 -9.96
C PRO A 91 2.51 2.37 -10.35
N MET A 92 3.36 2.81 -9.42
CA MET A 92 4.32 3.88 -9.68
C MET A 92 5.58 3.35 -10.38
N LYS A 93 6.21 4.21 -11.19
CA LYS A 93 7.54 4.00 -11.77
C LYS A 93 8.58 3.68 -10.68
N VAL A 94 9.48 2.75 -10.96
CA VAL A 94 10.65 2.48 -10.11
C VAL A 94 11.62 3.67 -10.23
N GLY A 95 12.08 4.22 -9.10
CA GLY A 95 12.88 5.45 -9.12
C GLY A 95 12.05 6.72 -9.42
N ILE A 96 10.75 6.72 -9.07
CA ILE A 96 9.92 7.93 -9.17
C ILE A 96 10.36 9.03 -8.17
N LYS A 97 11.18 8.69 -7.17
CA LYS A 97 11.61 9.62 -6.11
C LYS A 97 12.39 10.79 -6.70
N GLU A 98 13.32 10.48 -7.61
CA GLU A 98 14.22 11.43 -8.24
C GLU A 98 13.44 12.40 -9.12
N GLN A 99 12.46 11.90 -9.88
CA GLN A 99 11.56 12.73 -10.69
C GLN A 99 10.72 13.67 -9.83
N VAL A 100 10.15 13.16 -8.72
CA VAL A 100 9.36 14.00 -7.81
C VAL A 100 10.23 15.05 -7.14
N LYS A 101 11.45 14.71 -6.74
CA LYS A 101 12.37 15.67 -6.14
C LYS A 101 12.68 16.80 -7.13
N ALA A 102 13.04 16.47 -8.37
CA ALA A 102 13.29 17.45 -9.42
C ALA A 102 12.06 18.33 -9.68
N TYR A 103 10.85 17.75 -9.69
CA TYR A 103 9.61 18.49 -9.86
C TYR A 103 9.37 19.50 -8.73
N ILE A 104 9.55 19.09 -7.48
CA ILE A 104 9.37 19.96 -6.30
C ILE A 104 10.42 21.07 -6.27
N ASP A 105 11.67 20.75 -6.61
CA ASP A 105 12.76 21.73 -6.68
C ASP A 105 12.50 22.77 -7.79
N ALA A 106 11.90 22.37 -8.92
CA ALA A 106 11.53 23.26 -10.01
C ALA A 106 10.24 24.05 -9.77
N HIS A 107 9.32 23.55 -8.94
CA HIS A 107 8.02 24.16 -8.64
C HIS A 107 7.84 24.36 -7.14
N PRO A 108 8.51 25.35 -6.52
CA PRO A 108 8.40 25.60 -5.08
C PRO A 108 6.98 26.01 -4.64
N ASP A 109 6.14 26.45 -5.57
CA ASP A 109 4.74 26.82 -5.42
C ASP A 109 3.78 25.61 -5.37
N CYS A 110 4.24 24.39 -5.67
CA CYS A 110 3.40 23.19 -5.66
C CYS A 110 2.82 22.83 -4.27
N GLY A 111 3.27 23.53 -3.21
CA GLY A 111 2.76 23.40 -1.85
C GLY A 111 3.04 22.04 -1.21
N MET A 112 4.00 21.28 -1.73
CA MET A 112 4.37 19.96 -1.21
C MET A 112 5.88 19.82 -1.09
N THR A 113 6.34 19.39 0.08
CA THR A 113 7.76 19.08 0.30
C THR A 113 8.07 17.62 -0.04
N PHE A 114 9.31 17.33 -0.40
CA PHE A 114 9.75 15.96 -0.67
C PHE A 114 9.51 15.02 0.53
N GLY A 115 9.68 15.51 1.77
CA GLY A 115 9.38 14.74 2.97
C GLY A 115 7.90 14.38 3.12
N GLN A 116 6.99 15.31 2.79
CA GLN A 116 5.55 15.05 2.77
C GLN A 116 5.19 13.99 1.72
N TRP A 117 5.84 14.06 0.55
CA TRP A 117 5.69 13.07 -0.50
C TRP A 117 6.10 11.66 -0.04
N VAL A 118 7.30 11.51 0.55
CA VAL A 118 7.79 10.20 1.05
C VAL A 118 6.82 9.61 2.08
N GLN A 119 6.26 10.44 2.96
CA GLN A 119 5.26 10.01 3.94
C GLN A 119 3.96 9.55 3.26
N ALA A 120 3.44 10.31 2.29
CA ALA A 120 2.23 9.95 1.57
C ALA A 120 2.40 8.63 0.82
N VAL A 121 3.51 8.45 0.10
CA VAL A 121 3.83 7.22 -0.64
C VAL A 121 3.97 6.01 0.27
N ARG A 122 4.61 6.16 1.44
CA ARG A 122 4.67 5.08 2.44
C ARG A 122 3.28 4.62 2.88
N VAL A 123 2.34 5.55 3.06
CA VAL A 123 0.96 5.21 3.41
C VAL A 123 0.27 4.52 2.24
N VAL A 124 0.34 5.09 1.02
CA VAL A 124 -0.33 4.55 -0.17
C VAL A 124 0.13 3.13 -0.47
N THR A 125 1.45 2.92 -0.53
CA THR A 125 2.03 1.60 -0.85
C THR A 125 1.75 0.55 0.22
N GLY A 126 1.41 0.97 1.45
CA GLY A 126 0.98 0.08 2.53
C GLY A 126 -0.48 -0.36 2.44
N ARG A 127 -1.30 0.28 1.59
CA ARG A 127 -2.73 0.02 1.48
C ARG A 127 -3.02 -1.22 0.62
N ILE A 128 -4.07 -1.94 0.99
CA ILE A 128 -4.52 -3.11 0.24
C ILE A 128 -4.97 -2.74 -1.18
N GLU A 129 -5.57 -1.56 -1.35
CA GLU A 129 -6.05 -1.07 -2.63
C GLU A 129 -4.89 -0.86 -3.61
N TYR A 130 -3.77 -0.30 -3.16
CA TYR A 130 -2.57 -0.17 -3.98
C TYR A 130 -1.97 -1.52 -4.35
N GLN A 131 -1.85 -2.44 -3.37
CA GLN A 131 -1.26 -3.76 -3.60
C GLN A 131 -2.07 -4.60 -4.60
N ARG A 132 -3.40 -4.43 -4.65
CA ARG A 132 -4.27 -5.09 -5.65
C ARG A 132 -4.04 -4.62 -7.08
N CYS A 133 -3.48 -3.43 -7.27
CA CYS A 133 -3.17 -2.87 -8.58
C CYS A 133 -1.79 -3.33 -9.09
N VAL A 134 -0.92 -3.83 -8.23
CA VAL A 134 0.41 -4.35 -8.61
C VAL A 134 0.24 -5.79 -9.10
N LYS A 135 -0.06 -5.94 -10.38
CA LYS A 135 -0.21 -7.22 -11.08
C LYS A 135 0.87 -7.38 -12.12
N GLU A 136 1.26 -8.61 -12.40
CA GLU A 136 2.25 -8.91 -13.43
C GLU A 136 1.80 -8.36 -14.78
N GLY A 137 2.73 -7.72 -15.51
CA GLY A 137 2.46 -7.10 -16.81
C GLY A 137 1.74 -5.75 -16.74
N GLU A 138 1.31 -5.29 -15.56
CA GLU A 138 0.67 -3.98 -15.41
C GLU A 138 1.68 -2.85 -15.69
N PRO A 139 1.32 -1.84 -16.51
CA PRO A 139 2.18 -0.70 -16.75
C PRO A 139 2.37 0.12 -15.47
N ARG A 140 3.60 0.59 -15.29
CA ARG A 140 3.94 1.55 -14.24
C ARG A 140 3.84 2.95 -14.79
N TYR A 141 3.44 3.90 -13.95
CA TYR A 141 3.23 5.29 -14.37
C TYR A 141 4.20 6.24 -13.69
N GLY A 142 4.74 7.19 -14.45
CA GLY A 142 5.53 8.31 -13.95
C GLY A 142 4.67 9.44 -13.38
N ILE A 143 5.31 10.51 -12.91
CA ILE A 143 4.62 11.66 -12.29
C ILE A 143 3.63 12.37 -13.22
N HIS A 144 3.86 12.29 -14.53
CA HIS A 144 3.00 12.87 -15.57
C HIS A 144 2.08 11.84 -16.24
N GLY A 145 1.98 10.62 -15.72
CA GLY A 145 1.14 9.57 -16.30
C GLY A 145 1.77 8.82 -17.48
N GLU A 146 3.06 9.03 -17.75
CA GLU A 146 3.79 8.28 -18.78
C GLU A 146 4.02 6.83 -18.36
N PRO A 147 3.78 5.84 -19.25
CA PRO A 147 4.13 4.45 -18.97
C PRO A 147 5.65 4.30 -18.88
N ALA A 148 6.11 3.65 -17.82
CA ALA A 148 7.51 3.63 -17.43
C ALA A 148 7.91 2.25 -16.88
N GLY A 149 7.87 1.26 -17.78
CA GLY A 149 8.12 -0.14 -17.49
C GLY A 149 6.89 -0.89 -17.01
N VAL A 150 7.06 -2.17 -16.70
CA VAL A 150 6.01 -3.09 -16.27
C VAL A 150 6.32 -3.67 -14.90
N VAL A 151 5.28 -4.15 -14.21
CA VAL A 151 5.44 -4.91 -12.97
C VAL A 151 5.92 -6.33 -13.30
N SER A 152 7.02 -6.74 -12.68
CA SER A 152 7.57 -8.09 -12.85
C SER A 152 6.77 -9.14 -12.06
N ALA A 153 6.86 -10.41 -12.46
CA ALA A 153 6.25 -11.54 -11.76
C ALA A 153 6.60 -11.56 -10.26
N ARG A 154 7.86 -11.32 -9.92
CA ARG A 154 8.35 -11.29 -8.54
C ARG A 154 7.68 -10.20 -7.70
N GLU A 155 7.49 -9.02 -8.28
CA GLU A 155 6.84 -7.89 -7.60
C GLU A 155 5.34 -8.12 -7.44
N ALA A 156 4.70 -8.72 -8.45
CA ALA A 156 3.30 -9.12 -8.38
C ALA A 156 3.09 -10.18 -7.28
N GLU A 157 3.98 -11.17 -7.17
CA GLU A 157 3.91 -12.18 -6.12
C GLU A 157 4.10 -11.57 -4.73
N TYR A 158 5.08 -10.66 -4.58
CA TYR A 158 5.23 -9.91 -3.34
C TYR A 158 3.96 -9.12 -2.98
N ALA A 159 3.33 -8.48 -3.95
CA ALA A 159 2.07 -7.75 -3.73
C ALA A 159 0.93 -8.69 -3.31
N ARG A 160 0.81 -9.87 -3.92
CA ARG A 160 -0.17 -10.90 -3.52
C ARG A 160 0.02 -11.33 -2.06
N LEU A 161 1.26 -11.62 -1.64
CA LEU A 161 1.58 -11.95 -0.25
C LEU A 161 1.23 -10.80 0.71
N ARG A 162 1.46 -9.55 0.29
CA ARG A 162 1.06 -8.36 1.07
C ARG A 162 -0.45 -8.24 1.20
N VAL A 163 -1.20 -8.48 0.12
CA VAL A 163 -2.67 -8.50 0.16
C VAL A 163 -3.16 -9.57 1.12
N ALA A 164 -2.64 -10.79 1.05
CA ALA A 164 -3.02 -11.89 1.95
C ALA A 164 -2.77 -11.53 3.42
N ARG A 165 -1.60 -10.97 3.74
CA ARG A 165 -1.26 -10.51 5.10
C ARG A 165 -2.20 -9.41 5.60
N ILE A 166 -2.53 -8.44 4.75
CA ILE A 166 -3.42 -7.34 5.14
C ILE A 166 -4.84 -7.87 5.37
N LYS A 167 -5.34 -8.76 4.51
CA LYS A 167 -6.65 -9.42 4.68
C LYS A 167 -6.74 -10.17 5.99
N ALA A 168 -5.80 -11.08 6.27
CA ALA A 168 -5.76 -11.85 7.51
C ALA A 168 -5.79 -10.95 8.76
N ARG A 169 -5.10 -9.81 8.72
CA ARG A 169 -5.14 -8.82 9.82
C ARG A 169 -6.51 -8.15 9.95
N LEU A 170 -7.16 -7.80 8.84
CA LEU A 170 -8.49 -7.21 8.85
C LEU A 170 -9.54 -8.20 9.37
N ASP A 171 -9.45 -9.46 8.98
CA ASP A 171 -10.34 -10.54 9.42
C ASP A 171 -10.18 -10.76 10.93
N ALA A 172 -8.94 -10.87 11.43
CA ALA A 172 -8.69 -10.98 12.88
C ALA A 172 -9.23 -9.77 13.67
N TYR A 173 -9.15 -8.56 13.13
CA TYR A 173 -9.76 -7.38 13.76
C TYR A 173 -11.28 -7.42 13.76
N ARG A 174 -11.88 -7.96 12.71
CA ARG A 174 -13.34 -8.15 12.61
C ARG A 174 -13.81 -9.15 13.66
N ASP A 175 -13.19 -10.32 13.70
CA ASP A 175 -13.53 -11.39 14.66
C ASP A 175 -13.40 -10.91 16.12
N ALA A 176 -12.31 -10.19 16.43
CA ALA A 176 -12.10 -9.62 17.77
C ALA A 176 -13.13 -8.55 18.14
N ARG A 177 -13.68 -7.84 17.15
CA ARG A 177 -14.72 -6.83 17.36
C ARG A 177 -16.10 -7.46 17.51
N GLU A 178 -16.38 -8.55 16.81
CA GLU A 178 -17.61 -9.31 16.92
C GLU A 178 -17.70 -10.01 18.29
N LYS A 179 -16.62 -10.64 18.77
CA LYS A 179 -16.56 -11.22 20.13
C LYS A 179 -16.87 -10.19 21.23
N LYS A 180 -16.25 -9.01 21.16
CA LYS A 180 -16.50 -7.91 22.11
C LYS A 180 -17.94 -7.36 22.11
N GLN A 181 -18.69 -7.56 21.02
CA GLN A 181 -20.10 -7.14 20.94
C GLN A 181 -21.05 -8.22 21.45
N HIS A 182 -20.61 -9.48 21.50
CA HIS A 182 -21.38 -10.59 22.03
C HIS A 182 -21.19 -10.76 23.55
N ASP A 183 -20.02 -10.39 24.09
CA ASP A 183 -19.71 -10.47 25.53
C ASP A 183 -20.17 -9.23 26.35
N ALA A 184 -20.85 -8.25 25.73
CA ALA A 184 -21.27 -6.99 26.34
C ALA A 184 -22.78 -6.79 26.25
#